data_AF-A0A6L8RW85-F1
#
_entry.id   AF-A0A6L8RW85-F1
#
_cell.length_a   1.000
_cell.length_b   1.000
_cell.length_c   1.000
_cell.angle_alpha   90.00
_cell.angle_beta   90.00
_cell.angle_gamma   90.00
#
_symmetry.space_group_name_H-M   'P 1'
#
loop_
_entity.id
_entity.type
_entity.pdbx_description
1 polymer ?
#
loop_
_entity_poly.entity_id
_entity_poly.type
_entity_poly.pdbx_seq_one_letter_code
_entity_poly.pdbx_strand_id
1 'polypeptide(L)'
;MKKKIVTILILSVTVVAALSGCKGLATTETEYDTESKSIKSMFVEVEVGAEWRIMYDKKTKVMYVMSDGPENRGVFTELVDENGKPKLWENEEE
;
A
#
# COMPACT_ATOMS: atom_id res chain seq x y z
N MET A 1 4.79 15.33 -59.77
CA MET A 1 3.95 15.37 -58.54
C MET A 1 3.69 13.99 -57.92
N LYS A 2 4.51 12.96 -58.18
CA LYS A 2 4.33 11.60 -57.64
C LYS A 2 5.33 11.23 -56.52
N LYS A 3 6.33 12.09 -56.27
CA LYS A 3 7.38 11.90 -55.26
C LYS A 3 7.13 12.67 -53.95
N LYS A 4 6.04 13.45 -53.88
CA LYS A 4 5.66 14.24 -52.68
C LYS A 4 4.52 13.62 -51.86
N ILE A 5 3.84 12.61 -52.40
CA ILE A 5 2.72 11.93 -51.72
C ILE A 5 3.23 10.73 -50.89
N VAL A 6 4.37 10.15 -51.29
CA VAL A 6 4.96 8.99 -50.59
C VAL A 6 5.66 9.38 -49.29
N THR A 7 6.11 10.64 -49.15
CA THR A 7 6.79 11.10 -47.92
C THR A 7 5.81 11.47 -46.80
N ILE A 8 4.53 11.71 -47.11
CA ILE A 8 3.51 12.07 -46.11
C ILE A 8 2.86 10.83 -45.48
N LEU A 9 2.89 9.68 -46.17
CA LEU A 9 2.27 8.44 -45.68
C LEU A 9 3.16 7.60 -44.75
N ILE A 10 4.44 7.95 -44.59
CA ILE A 10 5.43 7.18 -43.81
C ILE A 10 5.67 7.80 -42.43
N LEU A 11 5.07 8.96 -42.14
CA LEU A 11 5.25 9.69 -40.88
C LEU A 11 4.19 9.38 -39.80
N SER A 12 3.30 8.41 -40.02
CA SER A 12 2.16 8.13 -39.13
C SER A 12 2.23 6.79 -38.37
N VAL A 13 3.35 6.05 -38.45
CA VAL A 13 3.46 4.70 -37.85
C VAL A 13 4.72 4.53 -36.99
N THR A 14 5.24 5.61 -36.42
CA THR A 14 6.31 5.52 -35.43
C THR A 14 5.86 5.99 -34.07
N VAL A 15 5.54 4.98 -33.26
CA VAL A 15 5.82 4.93 -31.81
C VAL A 15 4.83 5.68 -30.92
N VAL A 16 3.61 5.14 -30.90
CA VAL A 16 2.80 5.00 -29.69
C VAL A 16 3.52 4.01 -28.75
N ALA A 17 4.63 4.42 -28.12
CA ALA A 17 5.34 3.59 -27.13
C ALA A 17 6.21 4.39 -26.16
N ALA A 18 5.65 5.45 -25.55
CA ALA A 18 6.26 6.09 -24.38
C ALA A 18 5.23 6.52 -23.32
N LEU A 19 4.09 5.83 -23.23
CA LEU A 19 3.06 6.01 -22.19
C LEU A 19 2.88 4.74 -21.35
N SER A 20 3.95 4.00 -21.08
CA SER A 20 3.96 2.86 -20.16
C SER A 20 4.98 3.11 -19.05
N GLY A 21 4.78 4.21 -18.31
CA GLY A 21 5.76 4.71 -17.35
C GLY A 21 5.20 5.53 -16.21
N CYS A 22 3.97 5.27 -15.76
CA CYS A 22 3.53 5.46 -14.37
C CYS A 22 2.46 4.40 -14.12
N LYS A 23 2.92 3.21 -13.73
CA LYS A 23 2.06 2.17 -13.16
C LYS A 23 1.33 2.78 -11.97
N GLY A 24 0.02 2.59 -11.94
CA GLY A 24 -0.80 2.83 -10.78
C GLY A 24 -1.36 4.25 -10.74
N LEU A 25 -2.62 4.35 -11.12
CA LEU A 25 -3.58 5.06 -10.27
C LEU A 25 -3.41 4.53 -8.83
N ALA A 26 -2.44 5.07 -8.09
CA ALA A 26 -2.57 5.12 -6.65
C ALA A 26 -3.46 6.33 -6.38
N THR A 27 -4.76 6.16 -6.63
CA THR A 27 -5.74 6.90 -5.85
C THR A 27 -5.46 6.51 -4.41
N THR A 28 -4.59 7.26 -3.73
CA THR A 28 -4.54 7.25 -2.27
C THR A 28 -5.82 7.93 -1.80
N GLU A 29 -6.95 7.23 -1.96
CA GLU A 29 -8.07 7.38 -1.05
C GLU A 29 -7.61 6.80 0.28
N THR A 30 -6.93 7.65 1.05
CA THR A 30 -6.92 7.55 2.50
C THR A 30 -7.14 8.95 3.03
N GLU A 31 -8.22 9.58 2.58
CA GLU A 31 -8.83 10.66 3.35
C GLU A 31 -9.42 9.97 4.59
N TYR A 32 -8.59 9.84 5.63
CA TYR A 32 -9.04 9.43 6.94
C TYR A 32 -9.88 10.60 7.47
N ASP A 33 -11.20 10.45 7.42
CA ASP A 33 -12.12 11.37 8.06
C ASP A 33 -11.95 11.25 9.59
N THR A 34 -11.02 12.04 10.13
CA THR A 34 -10.74 12.19 11.56
C THR A 34 -11.90 12.80 12.33
N GLU A 35 -12.92 13.35 11.66
CA GLU A 35 -14.11 13.97 12.25
C GLU A 35 -15.29 12.98 12.35
N SER A 36 -15.24 11.84 11.64
CA SER A 36 -16.29 10.83 11.68
C SER A 36 -16.30 10.08 13.02
N LYS A 37 -17.46 10.01 13.68
CA LYS A 37 -17.68 9.19 14.89
C LYS A 37 -17.60 7.67 14.63
N SER A 38 -17.31 7.28 13.39
CA SER A 38 -17.23 5.92 12.89
C SER A 38 -15.89 5.65 12.19
N ILE A 39 -14.78 6.16 12.74
CA ILE A 39 -13.44 5.82 12.24
C ILE A 39 -13.28 4.30 12.32
N LYS A 40 -13.40 3.64 11.17
CA LYS A 40 -12.94 2.26 11.00
C LYS A 40 -11.43 2.33 11.16
N SER A 41 -10.90 1.86 12.30
CA SER A 41 -9.46 1.80 12.56
C SER A 41 -8.70 1.28 11.34
N MET A 42 -7.55 1.90 11.03
CA MET A 42 -6.67 1.43 9.94
C MET A 42 -6.03 0.07 10.25
N PHE A 43 -6.00 -0.31 11.53
CA PHE A 43 -5.43 -1.55 11.99
C PHE A 43 -6.49 -2.63 12.26
N VAL A 44 -6.07 -3.88 12.15
CA VAL A 44 -6.82 -5.06 12.60
C VAL A 44 -5.99 -5.77 13.66
N GLU A 45 -6.63 -6.13 14.78
CA GLU A 45 -6.02 -6.94 15.84
C GLU A 45 -5.98 -8.41 15.42
N VAL A 46 -4.83 -9.04 15.61
CA VAL A 46 -4.53 -10.43 15.26
C VAL A 46 -4.45 -11.29 16.50
N GLU A 47 -3.72 -10.79 17.51
CA GLU A 47 -3.44 -11.51 18.73
C GLU A 47 -3.41 -10.55 19.91
N VAL A 48 -3.91 -11.02 21.06
CA VAL A 48 -3.95 -10.27 22.31
C VAL A 48 -3.14 -11.01 23.37
N GLY A 49 -2.08 -10.36 23.84
CA GLY A 49 -1.35 -10.73 25.04
C GLY A 49 -1.80 -9.89 26.24
N ALA A 50 -1.25 -10.18 27.42
CA ALA A 50 -1.59 -9.47 28.66
C ALA A 50 -1.27 -7.96 28.62
N GLU A 51 -0.17 -7.59 27.95
CA GLU A 51 0.32 -6.20 27.89
C GLU A 51 0.78 -5.80 26.47
N TRP A 52 0.35 -6.55 25.46
CA TRP A 52 0.69 -6.28 24.07
C TRP A 52 -0.40 -6.80 23.13
N ARG A 53 -0.45 -6.23 21.93
CA ARG A 53 -1.33 -6.65 20.85
C ARG A 53 -0.57 -6.74 19.55
N ILE A 54 -0.80 -7.79 18.77
CA ILE A 54 -0.30 -7.89 17.40
C ILE A 54 -1.40 -7.38 16.49
N MET A 55 -1.01 -6.50 15.58
CA MET A 55 -1.91 -5.79 14.71
C MET A 55 -1.34 -5.75 13.29
N TYR A 56 -2.17 -5.62 12.26
CA TYR A 56 -1.71 -5.28 10.92
C TYR A 56 -2.45 -4.09 10.34
N ASP A 57 -1.76 -3.28 9.51
CA ASP A 57 -2.41 -2.24 8.71
C ASP A 57 -3.24 -2.87 7.57
N LYS A 58 -4.52 -2.50 7.47
CA LYS A 58 -5.46 -3.12 6.52
C LYS A 58 -5.00 -3.09 5.07
N LYS A 59 -4.33 -2.00 4.67
CA LYS A 59 -3.94 -1.68 3.30
C LYS A 59 -2.61 -2.32 2.93
N THR A 60 -1.59 -2.17 3.78
CA THR A 60 -0.23 -2.64 3.49
C THR A 60 0.05 -4.04 4.00
N LYS A 61 -0.78 -4.56 4.92
CA LYS A 61 -0.58 -5.81 5.66
C LYS A 61 0.65 -5.80 6.57
N VAL A 62 1.35 -4.68 6.74
CA VAL A 62 2.50 -4.60 7.66
C VAL A 62 2.04 -4.85 9.08
N MET A 63 2.77 -5.70 9.79
CA MET A 63 2.49 -6.08 11.16
C MET A 63 3.21 -5.18 12.17
N TYR A 64 2.54 -4.95 13.29
CA TYR A 64 3.05 -4.18 14.42
C TYR A 64 2.75 -4.90 15.72
N VAL A 65 3.59 -4.68 16.72
CA VAL A 65 3.24 -4.89 18.12
C VAL A 65 2.89 -3.53 18.74
N MET A 66 1.71 -3.43 19.33
CA MET A 66 1.30 -2.30 20.14
C MET A 66 1.46 -2.67 21.61
N SER A 67 2.16 -1.86 22.39
CA SER A 67 2.12 -2.02 23.85
C SER A 67 0.73 -1.70 24.38
N ASP A 68 0.23 -2.55 25.26
CA ASP A 68 -1.01 -2.34 26.03
C ASP A 68 -0.75 -2.25 27.55
N GLY A 69 0.54 -2.25 27.95
CA GLY A 69 0.98 -2.04 29.32
C GLY A 69 0.75 -0.60 29.79
N PRO A 70 0.69 -0.35 31.12
CA PRO A 70 0.27 0.94 31.68
C PRO A 70 1.22 2.11 31.37
N GLU A 71 2.51 1.84 31.16
CA GLU A 71 3.55 2.87 31.06
C GLU A 71 3.74 3.40 29.64
N ASN A 72 3.38 2.60 28.63
CA ASN A 72 3.66 2.87 27.21
C ASN A 72 2.52 2.43 26.28
N ARG A 73 1.28 2.37 26.79
CA ARG A 73 0.09 2.00 26.01
C ARG A 73 -0.01 2.83 24.73
N GLY A 74 -0.20 2.15 23.61
CA GLY A 74 -0.34 2.78 22.30
C GLY A 74 0.97 3.05 21.56
N VAL A 75 2.12 2.65 22.12
CA VAL A 75 3.38 2.64 21.36
C VAL A 75 3.39 1.47 20.39
N PHE A 76 3.58 1.77 19.10
CA PHE A 76 3.70 0.78 18.03
C PHE A 76 5.16 0.53 17.67
N THR A 77 5.50 -0.74 17.45
CA THR A 77 6.79 -1.16 16.89
C THR A 77 6.53 -2.05 15.68
N GLU A 78 7.17 -1.72 14.55
CA GLU A 78 7.07 -2.53 13.32
C GLU A 78 7.76 -3.88 13.53
N LEU A 79 7.08 -4.96 13.12
CA LEU A 79 7.68 -6.29 13.08
C LEU A 79 8.40 -6.47 11.75
N VAL A 80 9.59 -7.06 11.78
CA VAL A 80 10.41 -7.29 10.58
C VAL A 80 10.72 -8.77 10.41
N ASP A 81 10.99 -9.17 9.16
CA ASP A 81 11.49 -10.49 8.80
C ASP A 81 12.99 -10.66 9.11
N GLU A 82 13.54 -11.83 8.79
CA GLU A 82 14.97 -12.14 9.01
C GLU A 82 15.93 -11.25 8.21
N ASN A 83 15.43 -10.56 7.18
CA ASN A 83 16.19 -9.65 6.32
C ASN A 83 15.97 -8.18 6.70
N GLY A 84 15.22 -7.90 7.77
CA GLY A 84 14.91 -6.55 8.24
C GLY A 84 13.85 -5.82 7.38
N LYS A 85 13.11 -6.52 6.53
CA LYS A 85 11.96 -5.95 5.80
C LYS A 85 10.70 -6.04 6.66
N PRO A 86 9.70 -5.17 6.44
CA PRO A 86 8.44 -5.26 7.17
C PRO A 86 7.80 -6.64 7.04
N LYS A 87 7.45 -7.26 8.17
CA LYS A 87 6.72 -8.52 8.19
C LYS A 87 5.28 -8.26 7.79
N LEU A 88 4.79 -9.03 6.81
CA LEU A 88 3.42 -8.91 6.32
C LEU A 88 2.54 -9.98 6.96
N TRP A 89 1.28 -9.61 7.23
CA TRP A 89 0.25 -10.54 7.63
C TRP A 89 -0.25 -11.33 6.42
N GLU A 90 0.03 -12.62 6.41
CA GLU A 90 -0.51 -13.58 5.47
C GLU A 90 -1.61 -14.35 6.20
N ASN A 91 -2.86 -14.21 5.73
CA ASN A 91 -3.91 -15.12 6.19
C ASN A 91 -3.56 -16.50 5.62
N GLU A 92 -3.25 -17.46 6.48
CA GLU A 92 -3.43 -18.88 6.13
C GLU A 92 -4.95 -19.11 6.00
N GLU A 93 -5.51 -18.80 4.83
CA GLU A 93 -6.76 -19.43 4.40
C GLU A 93 -6.39 -20.87 3.99
N GLU A 94 -6.46 -21.81 4.94
CA GLU A 94 -6.66 -23.24 4.65
C GLU A 94 -8.11 -23.54 4.25
#